data_AF-A7MJ46-F1
#
_entry.id   AF-A7MJ46-F1
#
_cell.length_a   1.000
_cell.length_b   1.000
_cell.length_c   1.000
_cell.angle_alpha   90.00
_cell.angle_beta   90.00
_cell.angle_gamma   90.00
#
_symmetry.space_group_name_H-M   'P 1'
#
loop_
_entity.id
_entity.type
_entity.pdbx_description
1 polymer ?
#
loop_
_entity_poly.entity_id
_entity_poly.type
_entity_poly.pdbx_seq_one_letter_code
_entity_poly.pdbx_strand_id
1 'polypeptide(L)' 'MEIEYANGRVEQFLGVPAKTWQTFLMSNEKESWFNSNVKSSFFKVSVS' A
#
# COMPACT_ATOMS: atom_id res chain seq x y z
N MET A 1 5.29 -4.00 -0.54
CA MET A 1 4.66 -2.86 -1.25
C MET A 1 5.06 -1.60 -0.51
N GLU A 2 5.60 -0.61 -1.19
CA GLU A 2 6.07 0.64 -0.57
C GLU A 2 5.15 1.78 -0.98
N ILE A 3 4.76 2.61 -0.01
CA ILE A 3 3.91 3.78 -0.22
C ILE A 3 4.62 5.00 0.38
N GLU A 4 4.88 5.97 -0.48
CA GLU A 4 5.30 7.31 -0.09
C GLU A 4 4.06 8.19 0.05
N TYR A 5 3.90 8.79 1.23
CA TYR A 5 2.82 9.73 1.52
C TYR A 5 3.27 11.16 1.17
N ALA A 6 2.31 12.06 0.94
CA ALA A 6 2.59 13.45 0.57
C ALA A 6 3.42 14.23 1.61
N ASN A 7 3.51 13.76 2.85
CA ASN A 7 4.34 14.33 3.90
C ASN A 7 5.76 13.75 3.96
N GLY A 8 6.18 13.00 2.94
CA GLY A 8 7.51 12.37 2.85
C GLY A 8 7.67 11.11 3.71
N ARG A 9 6.63 10.67 4.44
CA ARG A 9 6.67 9.41 5.17
C ARG A 9 6.62 8.25 4.17
N VAL A 10 7.50 7.27 4.36
CA VAL A 10 7.46 6.01 3.61
C VAL A 10 7.01 4.88 4.52
N GLU A 11 6.00 4.11 4.08
CA GLU A 11 5.60 2.87 4.74
C GLU A 11 5.81 1.68 3.81
N GLN A 12 6.45 0.64 4.34
CA GLN A 12 6.64 -0.62 3.65
C GLN A 12 5.71 -1.68 4.24
N PHE A 13 4.82 -2.19 3.40
CA PHE A 13 3.88 -3.27 3.71
C PHE A 13 4.50 -4.61 3.31
N LEU A 14 4.66 -5.50 4.30
CA LEU A 14 5.29 -6.80 4.17
C LEU A 14 4.24 -7.90 3.91
N GLY A 15 4.62 -8.92 3.15
CA GLY A 15 3.74 -10.07 2.86
C GLY A 15 2.58 -9.76 1.90
N VAL A 16 2.57 -8.60 1.23
CA VAL A 16 1.54 -8.25 0.24
C VAL A 16 1.67 -9.17 -0.98
N PRO A 17 0.62 -9.94 -1.33
CA PRO A 17 0.66 -10.82 -2.50
C PRO A 17 0.87 -10.05 -3.80
N ALA A 18 1.59 -10.65 -4.76
CA ALA A 18 1.84 -10.04 -6.07
C ALA A 18 0.54 -9.66 -6.80
N LYS A 19 -0.52 -10.48 -6.66
CA LYS A 19 -1.85 -10.19 -7.23
C LYS A 19 -2.45 -8.92 -6.64
N THR A 20 -2.34 -8.70 -5.33
CA THR A 20 -2.82 -7.49 -4.64
C THR A 20 -2.12 -6.25 -5.20
N TRP A 21 -0.80 -6.33 -5.41
CA TRP A 21 -0.04 -5.25 -6.05
C TRP A 21 -0.48 -4.98 -7.49
N GLN A 22 -0.68 -6.02 -8.29
CA GLN A 22 -1.17 -5.88 -9.67
C GLN A 22 -2.57 -5.24 -9.71
N THR A 23 -3.48 -5.69 -8.85
CA THR A 23 -4.83 -5.10 -8.75
C THR A 23 -4.79 -3.64 -8.32
N PHE A 24 -3.91 -3.27 -7.39
CA PHE A 24 -3.68 -1.88 -7.01
C PHE A 24 -3.26 -1.02 -8.21
N LEU A 25 -2.30 -1.48 -9.01
CA LEU A 25 -1.80 -0.76 -10.18
C LEU A 25 -2.88 -0.54 -11.24
N MET A 26 -3.82 -1.47 -11.37
CA MET A 26 -4.95 -1.40 -12.31
C MET A 26 -6.15 -0.62 -11.75
N SER A 27 -6.15 -0.24 -10.48
CA SER A 27 -7.28 0.47 -9.87
C SER A 27 -7.32 1.95 -10.32
N ASN A 28 -8.51 2.41 -10.70
CA ASN A 28 -8.74 3.82 -11.04
C ASN A 28 -8.71 4.74 -9.80
N GLU A 29 -9.12 4.21 -8.64
CA GLU A 29 -9.16 4.93 -7.37
C GLU A 29 -8.13 4.36 -6.38
N LYS A 30 -6.84 4.65 -6.62
CA LYS A 30 -5.73 4.07 -5.86
C LYS A 30 -5.86 4.27 -4.35
N GLU A 31 -6.19 5.47 -3.91
CA GLU A 31 -6.27 5.79 -2.47
C GLU A 31 -7.41 5.04 -1.77
N SER A 32 -8.61 5.08 -2.35
CA SER A 32 -9.79 4.37 -1.84
C SER A 32 -9.54 2.86 -1.76
N TRP A 33 -8.97 2.29 -2.83
CA TRP A 33 -8.65 0.88 -2.90
C TRP A 33 -7.58 0.49 -1.87
N PHE A 34 -6.51 1.27 -1.75
CA PHE A 34 -5.43 1.03 -0.79
C PHE A 34 -5.94 1.07 0.66
N ASN A 35 -6.74 2.08 1.01
CA ASN A 35 -7.34 2.23 2.33
C ASN A 35 -8.22 1.02 2.69
N SER A 36 -8.96 0.49 1.72
CA SER A 36 -9.90 -0.62 1.92
C SER A 36 -9.24 -1.99 1.95
N ASN A 37 -8.17 -2.21 1.17
CA ASN A 37 -7.60 -3.55 0.95
C ASN A 37 -6.24 -3.77 1.59
N VAL A 38 -5.44 -2.72 1.80
CA VAL A 38 -4.03 -2.86 2.20
C VAL A 38 -3.73 -2.22 3.55
N LYS A 39 -4.19 -0.98 3.78
CA LYS A 39 -3.74 -0.12 4.91
C LYS A 39 -3.78 -0.78 6.29
N SER A 40 -4.78 -1.61 6.55
CA SER A 40 -4.99 -2.29 7.84
C SER A 40 -4.85 -3.81 7.75
N SER A 41 -4.56 -4.36 6.57
CA SER A 41 -4.59 -5.80 6.30
C SER A 41 -3.21 -6.46 6.35
N PHE A 42 -2.14 -5.65 6.30
CA PHE A 42 -0.77 -6.15 6.26
C PHE A 42 0.08 -5.49 7.34
N PHE A 43 1.05 -6.25 7.85
CA PHE A 43 2.06 -5.70 8.72
C PHE A 43 2.87 -4.64 7.94
N LYS A 44 3.09 -3.50 8.58
CA LYS A 44 3.80 -2.38 7.97
C LYS A 44 4.88 -1.83 8.89
N VAL A 45 5.95 -1.37 8.28
CA VAL A 45 7.05 -0.66 8.95
C VAL A 45 7.20 0.72 8.35
N SER A 46 7.43 1.72 9.19
CA SER A 46 7.81 3.05 8.74
C SER A 46 9.30 3.04 8.42
N VAL A 47 9.64 3.45 7.20
CA VAL A 47 11.03 3.56 6.74
C VAL A 47 11.38 5.04 6.78
N SER A 48 12.34 5.38 7.63
CA SER A 48 12.89 6.72 7.85
C SER A 48 14.16 6.94 7.06
#